data_AF-W6RXW8-F1
#
_entry.id   AF-W6RXW8-F1
#
_cell.length_a   1.000
_cell.length_b   1.000
_cell.length_c   1.000
_cell.angle_alpha   90.00
_cell.angle_beta   90.00
_cell.angle_gamma   90.00
#
_symmetry.space_group_name_H-M   'P 1'
#
loop_
_entity.id
_entity.type
_entity.pdbx_description
1 polymer ?
#
loop_
_entity_poly.entity_id
_entity_poly.type
_entity_poly.pdbx_seq_one_letter_code
_entity_poly.pdbx_strand_id
1 'polypeptide(L)'
;MAETINNIAIFNNVSELIDADLKEGTRVDTLGYNDAFDNGGCQYYISNDNNPWSISLENGLYANVIKKDSVNYKMFGCHLDGVNDDSEGMNKAHLLGTNKDNLNSLPITVIPIIIY
;
A
#
# COMPACT_ATOMS: atom_id res chain seq x y z
N MET A 1 -29.21 -5.85 -11.06
CA MET A 1 -28.67 -6.13 -9.71
C MET A 1 -27.17 -6.03 -9.83
N ALA A 2 -26.55 -4.96 -9.35
CA ALA A 2 -25.11 -4.79 -9.42
C ALA A 2 -24.56 -4.82 -8.00
N GLU A 3 -24.03 -5.96 -7.59
CA GLU A 3 -23.07 -6.00 -6.50
C GLU A 3 -21.69 -5.87 -7.12
N THR A 4 -21.17 -4.64 -7.14
CA THR A 4 -19.73 -4.44 -7.25
C THR A 4 -19.13 -4.77 -5.90
N ILE A 5 -18.84 -6.04 -5.66
CA ILE A 5 -17.95 -6.43 -4.58
C ILE A 5 -16.56 -5.98 -5.04
N ASN A 6 -16.14 -4.79 -4.60
CA ASN A 6 -14.75 -4.39 -4.63
C ASN A 6 -13.99 -5.41 -3.78
N ASN A 7 -13.54 -6.49 -4.40
CA ASN A 7 -12.86 -7.58 -3.72
C ASN A 7 -11.43 -7.11 -3.42
N ILE A 8 -11.31 -6.23 -2.43
CA ILE A 8 -10.03 -5.80 -1.88
C ILE A 8 -9.50 -7.02 -1.12
N ALA A 9 -8.39 -7.60 -1.57
CA ALA A 9 -7.74 -8.65 -0.81
C ALA A 9 -7.17 -8.04 0.47
N ILE A 10 -7.52 -8.61 1.62
CA ILE A 10 -7.08 -8.14 2.94
C ILE A 10 -6.10 -9.18 3.50
N PHE A 11 -4.93 -8.71 3.90
CA PHE A 11 -3.88 -9.50 4.53
C PHE A 11 -3.68 -9.05 5.98
N ASN A 12 -3.21 -9.95 6.85
CA ASN A 12 -2.96 -9.60 8.24
C ASN A 12 -1.78 -8.66 8.39
N ASN A 13 -0.72 -8.89 7.61
CA ASN A 13 0.54 -8.16 7.66
C ASN A 13 1.23 -8.09 6.29
N VAL A 14 2.37 -7.40 6.24
CA VAL A 14 3.16 -7.24 5.01
C VAL A 14 3.83 -8.54 4.57
N SER A 15 4.18 -9.44 5.49
CA SER A 15 4.76 -10.73 5.11
C SER A 15 3.79 -11.56 4.28
N GLU A 16 2.53 -11.67 4.71
CA GLU A 16 1.49 -12.36 3.95
C GLU A 16 1.21 -11.71 2.59
N LEU A 17 1.35 -10.37 2.51
CA LEU A 17 1.23 -9.63 1.27
C LEU A 17 2.35 -9.97 0.28
N ILE A 18 3.59 -10.09 0.76
CA ILE A 18 4.78 -10.39 -0.06
C ILE A 18 4.67 -11.78 -0.70
N ASP A 19 4.18 -12.76 0.06
CA ASP A 19 4.03 -14.16 -0.35
C ASP A 19 2.81 -14.38 -1.28
N ALA A 20 1.93 -13.38 -1.41
CA ALA A 20 0.71 -13.50 -2.19
C ALA A 20 0.97 -13.38 -3.70
N ASP A 21 0.36 -14.26 -4.50
CA ASP A 21 0.38 -14.18 -5.96
C ASP A 21 -0.57 -13.08 -6.48
N LEU A 22 -0.10 -11.84 -6.45
CA LEU A 22 -0.85 -10.65 -6.82
C LEU A 22 -0.55 -10.22 -8.26
N LYS A 23 -1.54 -9.62 -8.92
CA LYS A 23 -1.40 -9.10 -10.29
C LYS A 23 -1.31 -7.58 -10.29
N GLU A 24 -0.60 -7.03 -11.25
CA GLU A 24 -0.60 -5.59 -11.52
C GLU A 24 -2.04 -5.07 -11.69
N GLY A 25 -2.32 -3.90 -11.13
CA GLY A 25 -3.65 -3.30 -11.10
C GLY A 25 -4.49 -3.67 -9.88
N THR A 26 -4.05 -4.62 -9.05
CA THR A 26 -4.79 -5.06 -7.86
C THR A 26 -4.68 -4.04 -6.73
N ARG A 27 -5.77 -3.86 -5.98
CA ARG A 27 -5.78 -3.10 -4.72
C ARG A 27 -5.92 -4.06 -3.55
N VAL A 28 -5.07 -3.89 -2.56
CA VAL A 28 -4.97 -4.77 -1.41
C VAL A 28 -4.78 -3.97 -0.14
N ASP A 29 -5.30 -4.47 0.98
CA ASP A 29 -5.18 -3.85 2.29
C ASP A 29 -4.42 -4.78 3.24
N THR A 30 -3.73 -4.18 4.20
CA THR A 30 -3.11 -4.89 5.32
C THR A 30 -3.70 -4.38 6.63
N LEU A 31 -3.97 -5.29 7.58
CA LEU A 31 -4.44 -4.93 8.91
C LEU A 31 -3.32 -4.35 9.80
N GLY A 32 -2.07 -4.67 9.48
CA GLY A 32 -0.87 -4.16 10.14
C GLY A 32 0.37 -4.30 9.27
N TYR A 33 1.52 -3.88 9.79
CA TYR A 33 2.80 -4.06 9.09
C TYR A 33 3.46 -5.39 9.47
N ASN A 34 3.68 -5.63 10.76
CA ASN A 34 4.27 -6.86 11.30
C ASN A 34 3.18 -7.81 11.78
N ASP A 35 2.25 -7.29 12.59
CA ASP A 35 1.13 -8.04 13.19
C ASP A 35 -0.19 -7.36 12.85
N ALA A 36 -1.26 -8.15 12.73
CA ALA A 36 -2.59 -7.58 12.53
C ALA A 36 -2.92 -6.57 13.64
N PHE A 37 -3.43 -5.40 13.26
CA PHE A 37 -3.83 -4.32 14.17
C PHE A 37 -2.68 -3.65 14.94
N ASP A 38 -1.44 -3.73 14.47
CA ASP A 38 -0.28 -3.02 15.04
C ASP A 38 -0.26 -1.49 14.78
N ASN A 39 -1.30 -0.97 14.12
CA ASN A 39 -1.44 0.41 13.61
C ASN A 39 -0.51 0.75 12.43
N GLY A 40 0.12 -0.25 11.82
CA GLY A 40 0.89 -0.16 10.59
C GLY A 40 0.10 -0.55 9.33
N GLY A 41 -1.21 -0.81 9.45
CA GLY A 41 -2.05 -1.20 8.34
C GLY A 41 -2.12 -0.13 7.24
N CYS A 42 -2.05 -0.58 5.99
CA CYS A 42 -1.99 0.28 4.82
C CYS A 42 -2.73 -0.34 3.62
N GLN A 43 -3.19 0.52 2.70
CA GLN A 43 -3.72 0.13 1.41
C GLN A 43 -2.63 0.28 0.34
N TYR A 44 -2.50 -0.72 -0.52
CA TYR A 44 -1.50 -0.77 -1.58
C TYR A 44 -2.16 -0.96 -2.95
N TYR A 45 -1.49 -0.42 -3.96
CA TYR A 45 -1.73 -0.68 -5.36
C TYR A 45 -0.55 -1.47 -5.92
N ILE A 46 -0.83 -2.60 -6.56
CA ILE A 46 0.22 -3.45 -7.12
C ILE A 46 0.56 -2.95 -8.52
N SER A 47 1.82 -2.58 -8.76
CA SER A 47 2.30 -2.19 -10.09
C SER A 47 3.77 -2.57 -10.29
N ASN A 48 4.27 -2.40 -11.51
CA ASN A 48 5.69 -2.53 -11.82
C ASN A 48 6.53 -1.31 -11.38
N ASP A 49 5.91 -0.27 -10.82
CA ASP A 49 6.60 0.97 -10.45
C ASP A 49 7.35 0.79 -9.12
N ASN A 50 8.68 0.86 -9.20
CA ASN A 50 9.55 0.85 -8.04
C ASN A 50 9.75 2.27 -7.50
N ASN A 51 8.96 2.63 -6.50
CA ASN A 51 9.14 3.87 -5.76
C ASN A 51 9.99 3.65 -4.50
N PRO A 52 10.64 4.70 -3.96
CA PRO A 52 11.45 4.58 -2.75
C PRO A 52 10.73 4.03 -1.51
N TRP A 53 9.40 4.15 -1.46
CA TRP A 53 8.53 3.66 -0.38
C TRP A 53 7.77 2.37 -0.74
N SER A 54 8.06 1.77 -1.91
CA SER A 54 7.43 0.53 -2.34
C SER A 54 7.93 -0.67 -1.55
N ILE A 55 7.08 -1.68 -1.45
CA ILE A 55 7.42 -2.99 -0.91
C ILE A 55 7.57 -3.95 -2.10
N SER A 56 8.72 -4.61 -2.23
CA SER A 56 8.95 -5.60 -3.28
C SER A 56 8.20 -6.89 -2.96
N LEU A 57 7.50 -7.44 -3.94
CA LEU A 57 6.80 -8.73 -3.85
C LEU A 57 7.66 -9.85 -4.45
N GLU A 58 7.42 -11.11 -4.05
CA GLU A 58 8.20 -12.25 -4.56
C GLU A 58 8.09 -12.44 -6.08
N ASN A 59 6.95 -12.05 -6.65
CA ASN A 59 6.69 -12.15 -8.08
C ASN A 59 7.32 -11.04 -8.93
N GLY A 60 8.14 -10.17 -8.33
CA GLY A 60 8.85 -9.09 -9.01
C GLY A 60 8.05 -7.81 -9.20
N LEU A 61 6.80 -7.75 -8.71
CA LEU A 61 5.98 -6.55 -8.66
C LEU A 61 6.26 -5.75 -7.38
N TYR A 62 5.65 -4.56 -7.30
CA TYR A 62 5.78 -3.66 -6.16
C TYR A 62 4.41 -3.31 -5.59
N ALA A 63 4.27 -3.42 -4.27
CA ALA A 63 3.16 -2.87 -3.52
C ALA A 63 3.42 -1.39 -3.20
N ASN A 64 2.69 -0.51 -3.88
CA ASN A 64 2.80 0.93 -3.75
C ASN A 64 1.73 1.46 -2.79
N VAL A 65 2.15 2.14 -1.73
CA VAL A 65 1.23 2.74 -0.75
C VAL A 65 0.29 3.73 -1.44
N ILE A 66 -1.02 3.51 -1.29
CA ILE A 66 -2.05 4.47 -1.69
C ILE A 66 -2.13 5.53 -0.59
N LYS A 67 -1.64 6.73 -0.91
CA LYS A 67 -1.55 7.85 0.03
C LYS A 67 -2.96 8.25 0.52
N LYS A 68 -3.13 8.29 1.84
CA LYS A 68 -4.25 8.96 2.52
C LYS A 68 -3.80 10.33 3.02
N ASP A 69 -4.71 11.10 3.62
CA ASP A 69 -4.45 12.48 4.09
C ASP A 69 -3.30 12.58 5.11
N SER A 70 -2.93 11.47 5.75
CA SER A 70 -1.79 11.39 6.68
C SER A 70 -0.99 10.10 6.46
N VAL A 71 0.31 10.19 6.76
CA VAL A 71 1.26 9.07 6.71
C VAL A 71 1.72 8.78 8.13
N ASN A 72 1.66 7.51 8.54
CA ASN A 72 2.16 7.04 9.83
C ASN A 72 3.45 6.24 9.61
N TYR A 73 4.47 6.46 10.44
CA TYR A 73 5.74 5.72 10.41
C TYR A 73 5.56 4.21 10.57
N LYS A 74 4.55 3.78 11.34
CA LYS A 74 4.25 2.35 11.54
C LYS A 74 3.86 1.63 10.24
N MET A 75 3.39 2.36 9.23
CA MET A 75 3.07 1.81 7.90
C MET A 75 4.31 1.34 7.13
N PHE A 76 5.50 1.64 7.63
CA PHE A 76 6.79 1.23 7.08
C PHE A 76 7.60 0.39 8.08
N GLY A 77 6.93 -0.23 9.06
CA GLY A 77 7.58 -1.12 10.01
C GLY A 77 8.29 -0.45 11.18
N CYS A 78 8.09 0.87 11.39
CA CYS A 78 8.71 1.55 12.53
C CYS A 78 8.09 1.08 13.86
N HIS A 79 8.94 0.78 14.84
CA HIS A 79 8.54 0.35 16.18
C HIS A 79 8.21 1.54 17.09
N LEU A 80 8.93 2.66 16.96
CA LEU A 80 8.79 3.90 17.73
C LEU A 80 9.01 3.72 19.24
N ASP A 81 9.89 2.80 19.63
CA ASP A 81 10.17 2.48 21.03
C ASP A 81 11.46 3.12 21.59
N GLY A 82 12.22 3.82 20.73
CA GLY A 82 13.50 4.43 21.09
C GLY A 82 14.65 3.43 21.28
N VAL A 83 14.45 2.16 20.89
CA VAL A 83 15.44 1.07 20.97
C VAL A 83 15.77 0.57 19.56
N ASN A 84 14.74 0.32 18.75
CA ASN A 84 14.88 -0.16 17.39
C ASN A 84 15.23 0.99 16.43
N ASP A 85 16.05 0.69 15.42
CA ASP A 85 16.41 1.67 14.39
C ASP A 85 15.27 1.81 13.37
N ASP A 86 14.53 2.91 13.49
CA ASP A 86 13.41 3.24 12.62
C ASP A 86 13.82 4.15 11.43
N SER A 87 15.11 4.46 11.26
CA SER A 87 15.59 5.47 10.31
C SER A 87 15.15 5.22 8.87
N GLU A 88 15.17 3.96 8.43
CA GLU A 88 14.74 3.57 7.07
C GLU A 88 13.24 3.82 6.87
N GLY A 89 12.40 3.35 7.80
CA GLY A 89 10.95 3.51 7.70
C GLY A 89 10.51 4.97 7.83
N MET A 90 11.17 5.75 8.68
CA MET A 90 10.96 7.19 8.78
C MET A 90 11.30 7.92 7.49
N ASN A 91 12.41 7.55 6.82
CA ASN A 91 12.78 8.12 5.54
C ASN A 91 11.75 7.80 4.45
N LYS A 92 11.30 6.53 4.36
CA LYS A 92 10.24 6.12 3.43
C LYS A 92 8.94 6.91 3.64
N ALA A 93 8.52 7.09 4.90
CA ALA A 93 7.35 7.88 5.24
C ALA A 93 7.50 9.36 4.82
N HIS A 94 8.68 9.94 5.03
CA HIS A 94 8.96 11.31 4.62
C HIS A 94 8.92 11.49 3.10
N LEU A 95 9.51 10.55 2.35
CA LEU A 95 9.47 10.55 0.89
C LEU A 95 8.03 10.44 0.38
N LEU A 96 7.21 9.55 0.95
CA LEU A 96 5.79 9.45 0.59
C LEU A 96 5.00 10.73 0.94
N GLY A 97 5.24 11.31 2.12
CA GLY A 97 4.56 12.51 2.59
C GLY A 97 4.86 13.73 1.72
N THR A 98 6.11 13.88 1.27
CA THR A 98 6.57 14.99 0.42
C THR A 98 6.23 14.82 -1.05
N ASN A 99 6.00 13.59 -1.53
CA ASN A 99 5.61 13.37 -2.91
C ASN A 99 4.17 13.88 -3.18
N LYS A 100 4.04 14.84 -4.09
CA LYS A 100 2.76 15.47 -4.51
C LYS A 100 2.01 14.65 -5.55
N ASP A 101 2.67 13.74 -6.25
CA ASP A 101 2.11 13.05 -7.41
C ASP A 101 1.19 11.88 -7.01
N ASN A 102 1.30 11.37 -5.79
CA ASN A 102 0.52 10.22 -5.29
C ASN A 102 -0.97 10.50 -4.96
N LEU A 103 -1.47 11.74 -5.09
CA LEU A 103 -2.91 12.00 -4.95
C LEU A 103 -3.69 11.96 -6.27
N ASN A 104 -3.04 12.09 -7.43
CA ASN A 104 -3.72 12.37 -8.71
C ASN A 104 -3.31 11.46 -9.88
N SER A 105 -2.37 10.53 -9.70
CA SER A 105 -1.78 9.72 -10.79
C SER A 105 -2.33 8.30 -10.93
N LEU A 106 -3.09 7.79 -9.94
CA LEU A 106 -3.78 6.51 -10.13
C LEU A 106 -4.95 6.75 -11.11
N PRO A 107 -5.00 6.07 -12.28
CA PRO A 107 -6.11 6.21 -13.18
C PRO A 107 -7.39 5.78 -12.43
N ILE A 108 -8.26 6.74 -12.15
CA ILE A 108 -9.66 6.41 -11.92
C ILE A 108 -10.13 5.89 -13.28
N THR A 109 -10.27 4.58 -13.42
CA THR A 109 -10.93 4.00 -14.60
C THR A 109 -12.40 4.39 -14.52
N VAL A 110 -12.73 5.63 -14.91
CA VAL A 110 -14.09 6.03 -15.24
C VAL A 110 -14.36 5.40 -16.59
N ILE A 111 -14.85 4.15 -16.60
CA ILE A 111 -15.37 3.56 -17.82
C ILE A 111 -16.57 4.44 -18.22
N PRO A 112 -16.56 5.09 -19.40
CA PRO A 112 -17.69 5.90 -19.82
C PRO A 112 -18.91 4.99 -19.90
N ILE A 113 -19.95 5.32 -19.15
CA ILE A 113 -21.26 4.67 -19.27
C ILE A 113 -21.76 4.99 -20.69
N ILE A 114 -21.71 4.01 -21.58
CA ILE A 114 -22.43 4.07 -22.84
C ILE A 114 -23.87 3.68 -22.51
N ILE A 115 -24.73 4.70 -22.44
CA ILE A 115 -26.17 4.54 -22.31
C ILE A 115 -26.68 4.15 -23.70
N TYR A 116 -27.14 2.90 -23.87
CA TYR A 116 -27.97 2.46 -25.00
C TYR A 116 -29.43 2.37 -24.56
#